data_AF-A0A916SLD7-F1
#
_entry.id   AF-A0A916SLD7-F1
#
_cell.length_a   1.000
_cell.length_b   1.000
_cell.length_c   1.000
_cell.angle_alpha   90.00
_cell.angle_beta   90.00
_cell.angle_gamma   90.00
#
_symmetry.space_group_name_H-M   'P 1'
#
loop_
_entity.id
_entity.type
_entity.pdbx_description
1 polymer ?
#
loop_
_entity_poly.entity_id
_entity_poly.type
_entity_poly.pdbx_seq_one_letter_code
_entity_poly.pdbx_strand_id
1 'polypeptide(L)'
;MGIKDGAHAEDIIDVSGVSSRQRRRKLTFALAVVTITSACIWTAYLWYGKPRLDEHRVNVALQALAAAGEDLHKEVSRTMALPREQMFLAAFDSLSAPSKDLDETLRINGARAALDMAVTEGSDQARLMLGKALRDGSFGPKDSVAALREFDRVRDSSAPGVRAGDPHSLYLHALMLSEGLGVSLDLEAAAAAARRAGEGIAGSLLKEIANQALWGSGVFKNGKDPEWAGRMAKRLVAAGDPSAFRIGVASCDRLHEIVLDPQKADLGLDEAIKRRNACRTPWIKDAAVAGHKPAMADYANTLLSEQGNVEIATQWFEAAGTERSNADNYQYGVLKALSGADLDAVASGVKIMRAALKEEQKSDYPSAFTSFDEVLLLISRMQKVLVKAQNHSRKNFAIALLAHGELEGSMPEAIKAMQVNLGTEHLKPLVSSSKIHRTAALVAEAIRSNKPFVEVAQAQPSGKLVPFSDKLDPPVQRDSEQQAKTGYLVGTKNAASGGLSTFTVDNASGERDAIVRLYLSGKKPAARNFYVKFGEKFTAKSLTPGTYAMRYRFVGSDDTFEADKPFLLSETATESGRRFSNVTVTLYKVRDGNMTTKKIPSEDF
;
A
#
# COMPACT_ATOMS: atom_id res chain seq x y z
N MET A 1 67.06 -2.65 -86.65
CA MET A 1 68.37 -2.50 -85.97
C MET A 1 68.16 -2.85 -84.50
N GLY A 2 68.81 -3.90 -84.02
CA GLY A 2 68.71 -4.37 -82.63
C GLY A 2 69.91 -3.96 -81.79
N ILE A 3 69.72 -3.93 -80.47
CA ILE A 3 70.72 -3.97 -79.38
C ILE A 3 69.94 -4.57 -78.19
N LYS A 4 70.12 -5.85 -77.81
CA LYS A 4 71.13 -6.47 -76.92
C LYS A 4 71.10 -6.04 -75.44
N ASP A 5 70.76 -7.04 -74.62
CA ASP A 5 71.33 -7.50 -73.34
C ASP A 5 71.54 -6.55 -72.15
N GLY A 6 71.09 -7.01 -70.97
CA GLY A 6 71.45 -6.47 -69.66
C GLY A 6 70.67 -7.10 -68.51
N ALA A 7 70.88 -8.39 -68.24
CA ALA A 7 70.33 -9.09 -67.07
C ALA A 7 71.18 -8.80 -65.82
N HIS A 8 70.56 -8.29 -64.75
CA HIS A 8 71.10 -8.30 -63.40
C HIS A 8 70.40 -9.40 -62.60
N ALA A 9 71.18 -10.41 -62.21
CA ALA A 9 70.78 -11.46 -61.28
C ALA A 9 70.87 -10.91 -59.84
N GLU A 10 69.73 -10.87 -59.15
CA GLU A 10 69.70 -10.75 -57.69
C GLU A 10 69.85 -12.14 -57.08
N ASP A 11 70.88 -12.30 -56.24
CA ASP A 11 71.12 -13.48 -55.41
C ASP A 11 69.96 -13.70 -54.43
N ILE A 12 69.10 -14.67 -54.73
CA ILE A 12 68.13 -15.20 -53.76
C ILE A 12 68.87 -16.21 -52.88
N ILE A 13 69.26 -15.76 -51.68
CA ILE A 13 69.79 -16.62 -50.63
C ILE A 13 68.67 -17.59 -50.18
N ASP A 14 68.80 -18.86 -50.56
CA ASP A 14 67.93 -19.95 -50.13
C ASP A 14 68.24 -20.33 -48.66
N VAL A 15 67.41 -19.82 -47.73
CA VAL A 15 67.44 -20.16 -46.29
C VAL A 15 66.41 -21.26 -45.97
N SER A 16 66.27 -22.28 -46.83
CA SER A 16 65.33 -23.40 -46.63
C SER A 16 65.86 -24.56 -45.75
N GLY A 17 66.91 -24.33 -44.96
CA GLY A 17 67.54 -25.36 -44.11
C GLY A 17 66.97 -25.54 -42.69
N VAL A 18 65.86 -24.90 -42.30
CA VAL A 18 65.25 -25.12 -40.98
C VAL A 18 64.14 -26.17 -41.11
N SER A 19 64.42 -27.39 -40.63
CA SER A 19 63.47 -28.51 -40.71
C SER A 19 62.07 -28.08 -40.24
N SER A 20 61.04 -28.42 -41.02
CA SER A 20 59.63 -28.11 -40.73
C SER A 20 59.20 -28.50 -39.31
N ARG A 21 59.86 -29.51 -38.72
CA ARG A 21 59.70 -29.93 -37.31
C ARG A 21 60.10 -28.84 -36.31
N GLN A 22 61.18 -28.10 -36.55
CA GLN A 22 61.64 -27.04 -35.65
C GLN A 22 60.71 -25.82 -35.69
N ARG A 23 60.16 -25.47 -36.88
CA ARG A 23 59.14 -24.42 -37.00
C ARG A 23 57.84 -24.80 -36.27
N ARG A 24 57.36 -26.04 -36.42
CA ARG A 24 56.19 -26.54 -35.69
C ARG A 24 56.41 -26.53 -34.18
N ARG A 25 57.58 -26.98 -33.70
CA ARG A 25 57.93 -26.93 -32.25
C ARG A 25 57.95 -25.50 -31.71
N LYS A 26 58.56 -24.55 -32.42
CA LYS A 26 58.57 -23.14 -32.02
C LYS A 26 57.16 -22.54 -31.98
N LEU A 27 56.31 -22.86 -32.97
CA LEU A 27 54.92 -22.41 -33.00
C LEU A 27 54.09 -23.01 -31.86
N THR A 28 54.22 -24.32 -31.60
CA THR A 28 53.52 -24.98 -30.48
C THR A 28 53.96 -24.41 -29.13
N PHE A 29 55.26 -24.16 -28.95
CA PHE A 29 55.77 -23.52 -27.73
C PHE A 29 55.24 -22.10 -27.57
N ALA A 30 55.25 -21.28 -28.63
CA ALA A 30 54.70 -19.93 -28.59
C ALA A 30 53.21 -19.92 -28.25
N LEU A 31 52.42 -20.83 -28.84
CA LEU A 31 51.00 -20.98 -28.51
C LEU A 31 50.78 -21.40 -27.05
N ALA A 32 51.56 -22.35 -26.55
CA ALA A 32 51.49 -22.77 -25.14
C ALA A 32 51.81 -21.61 -24.19
N VAL A 33 52.85 -20.82 -24.48
CA VAL A 33 53.22 -19.64 -23.68
C VAL A 33 52.09 -18.60 -23.67
N VAL A 34 51.46 -18.32 -24.82
CA VAL A 34 50.33 -17.39 -24.89
C VAL A 34 49.14 -17.92 -24.09
N THR A 35 48.76 -19.18 -24.27
CA THR A 35 47.64 -19.79 -23.52
C THR A 35 47.87 -19.74 -22.01
N ILE A 36 49.07 -20.10 -21.55
CA ILE A 36 49.41 -20.05 -20.12
C ILE A 36 49.38 -18.61 -19.62
N THR A 37 49.96 -17.67 -20.36
CA THR A 37 49.98 -16.25 -19.97
C THR A 37 48.57 -15.68 -19.88
N SER A 38 47.71 -15.96 -20.86
CA SER A 38 46.30 -15.55 -20.84
C SER A 38 45.54 -16.18 -19.67
N ALA A 39 45.77 -17.46 -19.36
CA ALA A 39 45.17 -18.12 -18.20
C ALA A 39 45.64 -17.49 -16.88
N CYS A 40 46.93 -17.15 -16.76
CA CYS A 40 47.47 -16.45 -15.59
C CYS A 40 46.88 -15.05 -15.43
N ILE A 41 46.80 -14.26 -16.50
CA ILE A 41 46.19 -12.92 -16.49
C ILE A 41 44.71 -13.01 -16.10
N TRP A 42 43.98 -13.94 -16.70
CA TRP A 42 42.56 -14.17 -16.39
C TRP A 42 42.37 -14.57 -14.92
N THR A 43 43.21 -15.47 -14.40
CA THR A 43 43.16 -15.89 -12.99
C THR A 43 43.50 -14.73 -12.06
N ALA A 44 44.55 -13.95 -12.36
CA ALA A 44 44.90 -12.76 -11.59
C ALA A 44 43.77 -11.72 -11.59
N TYR A 45 43.12 -11.53 -12.74
CA TYR A 45 41.94 -10.69 -12.84
C TYR A 45 40.80 -11.20 -11.95
N LEU A 46 40.45 -12.49 -12.00
CA LEU A 46 39.37 -13.04 -11.18
C LEU A 46 39.64 -12.96 -9.68
N TRP A 47 40.90 -13.14 -9.25
CA TRP A 47 41.25 -13.19 -7.83
C TRP A 47 41.51 -11.81 -7.22
N TYR A 48 42.06 -10.87 -7.99
CA TYR A 48 42.47 -9.56 -7.47
C TYR A 48 41.78 -8.39 -8.16
N GLY A 49 41.60 -8.46 -9.47
CA GLY A 49 41.01 -7.37 -10.25
C GLY A 49 39.51 -7.24 -10.05
N LYS A 50 38.78 -8.35 -10.23
CA LYS A 50 37.32 -8.39 -10.17
C LYS A 50 36.79 -8.01 -8.78
N PRO A 51 37.28 -8.56 -7.64
CA PRO A 51 36.76 -8.17 -6.33
C PRO A 51 36.96 -6.69 -6.02
N ARG A 52 38.09 -6.09 -6.42
CA ARG A 52 38.32 -4.64 -6.26
C ARG A 52 37.38 -3.80 -7.11
N LEU A 53 37.14 -4.23 -8.35
CA LEU A 53 36.19 -3.56 -9.25
C LEU A 53 34.76 -3.65 -8.71
N ASP A 54 34.37 -4.82 -8.22
CA ASP A 54 33.04 -5.04 -7.66
C ASP A 54 32.85 -4.27 -6.34
N GLU A 55 33.83 -4.28 -5.44
CA GLU A 55 33.83 -3.44 -4.22
C GLU A 55 33.73 -1.94 -4.56
N HIS A 56 34.45 -1.47 -5.59
CA HIS A 56 34.31 -0.10 -6.08
C HIS A 56 32.90 0.20 -6.59
N ARG A 57 32.30 -0.71 -7.39
CA ARG A 57 30.92 -0.56 -7.88
C ARG A 57 29.89 -0.49 -6.76
N VAL A 58 30.04 -1.33 -5.74
CA VAL A 58 29.18 -1.30 -4.54
C VAL A 58 29.30 0.05 -3.85
N ASN A 59 30.53 0.52 -3.60
CA ASN A 59 30.76 1.80 -2.95
C ASN A 59 30.18 2.99 -3.73
N VAL A 60 30.37 3.02 -5.06
CA VAL A 60 29.81 4.09 -5.91
C VAL A 60 28.28 4.06 -5.89
N ALA A 61 27.67 2.87 -5.98
CA ALA A 61 26.22 2.74 -5.95
C ALA A 61 25.62 3.14 -4.58
N LEU A 62 26.26 2.74 -3.47
CA LEU A 62 25.84 3.13 -2.12
C LEU A 62 26.01 4.62 -1.85
N GLN A 63 27.08 5.25 -2.35
CA GLN A 63 27.27 6.70 -2.26
C GLN A 63 26.19 7.45 -3.03
N ALA A 64 25.85 6.99 -4.23
CA ALA A 64 24.77 7.57 -5.03
C ALA A 64 23.41 7.39 -4.32
N LEU A 65 23.15 6.24 -3.71
CA LEU A 65 21.94 6.00 -2.92
C LEU A 65 21.86 6.91 -1.69
N ALA A 66 22.97 7.09 -0.96
CA ALA A 66 23.04 7.99 0.18
C ALA A 66 22.84 9.46 -0.21
N ALA A 67 23.26 9.87 -1.42
CA ALA A 67 23.06 11.22 -1.94
C ALA A 67 21.60 11.51 -2.33
N ALA A 68 20.76 10.49 -2.50
CA ALA A 68 19.36 10.64 -2.89
C ALA A 68 18.44 11.10 -1.72
N GLY A 69 18.84 10.93 -0.45
CA GLY A 69 18.05 11.38 0.69
C GLY A 69 18.68 11.12 2.07
N GLU A 70 18.30 11.91 3.07
CA GLU A 70 18.86 11.83 4.43
C GLU A 70 18.60 10.47 5.11
N ASP A 71 17.41 9.89 4.91
CA ASP A 71 17.07 8.60 5.48
C ASP A 71 17.88 7.46 4.85
N LEU A 72 18.11 7.52 3.53
CA LEU A 72 18.96 6.58 2.80
C LEU A 72 20.42 6.71 3.25
N HIS A 73 20.89 7.92 3.55
CA HIS A 73 22.24 8.11 4.11
C HIS A 73 22.43 7.39 5.46
N LYS A 74 21.42 7.46 6.35
CA LYS A 74 21.43 6.72 7.63
C LYS A 74 21.38 5.21 7.43
N GLU A 75 20.67 4.72 6.42
CA GLU A 75 20.65 3.31 6.05
C GLU A 75 22.02 2.84 5.53
N VAL A 76 22.59 3.52 4.54
CA VAL A 76 23.90 3.19 3.98
C VAL A 76 24.99 3.21 5.06
N SER A 77 24.97 4.20 5.95
CA SER A 77 25.93 4.27 7.06
C SER A 77 25.84 3.07 8.01
N ARG A 78 24.61 2.57 8.27
CA ARG A 78 24.41 1.35 9.06
C ARG A 78 24.91 0.12 8.31
N THR A 79 24.63 0.03 7.01
CA THR A 79 25.09 -1.07 6.15
C THR A 79 26.62 -1.17 6.14
N MET A 80 27.33 -0.05 5.98
CA MET A 80 28.80 0.00 5.97
C MET A 80 29.45 -0.34 7.31
N ALA A 81 28.70 -0.32 8.41
CA ALA A 81 29.19 -0.68 9.74
C ALA A 81 29.08 -2.19 10.05
N LEU A 82 28.44 -2.97 9.18
CA LEU A 82 28.28 -4.40 9.35
C LEU A 82 29.58 -5.19 9.05
N PRO A 83 29.73 -6.41 9.58
CA PRO A 83 30.77 -7.34 9.13
C PRO A 83 30.73 -7.53 7.61
N ARG A 84 31.89 -7.72 6.97
CA ARG A 84 32.07 -7.67 5.50
C ARG A 84 31.04 -8.51 4.71
N GLU A 85 30.78 -9.75 5.12
CA GLU A 85 29.76 -10.61 4.50
C GLU A 85 28.35 -9.99 4.59
N GLN A 86 27.96 -9.57 5.80
CA GLN A 86 26.65 -8.97 6.07
C GLN A 86 26.48 -7.60 5.42
N MET A 87 27.57 -6.82 5.32
CA MET A 87 27.61 -5.55 4.62
C MET A 87 27.24 -5.74 3.14
N PHE A 88 27.79 -6.76 2.47
CA PHE A 88 27.47 -7.01 1.06
C PHE A 88 26.05 -7.52 0.85
N LEU A 89 25.52 -8.38 1.74
CA LEU A 89 24.11 -8.79 1.69
C LEU A 89 23.15 -7.60 1.92
N ALA A 90 23.42 -6.77 2.93
CA ALA A 90 22.62 -5.59 3.20
C ALA A 90 22.73 -4.56 2.06
N ALA A 91 23.92 -4.38 1.47
CA ALA A 91 24.11 -3.52 0.31
C ALA A 91 23.30 -4.01 -0.90
N PHE A 92 23.23 -5.33 -1.12
CA PHE A 92 22.36 -5.89 -2.14
C PHE A 92 20.89 -5.60 -1.89
N ASP A 93 20.41 -5.79 -0.66
CA ASP A 93 19.01 -5.55 -0.32
C ASP A 93 18.64 -4.08 -0.58
N SER A 94 19.47 -3.13 -0.12
CA SER A 94 19.25 -1.69 -0.36
C SER A 94 19.31 -1.33 -1.84
N LEU A 95 20.21 -1.94 -2.63
CA LEU A 95 20.35 -1.65 -4.06
C LEU A 95 19.31 -2.39 -4.93
N SER A 96 18.71 -3.48 -4.45
CA SER A 96 17.74 -4.25 -5.24
C SER A 96 16.35 -3.63 -5.27
N ALA A 97 16.02 -2.82 -4.26
CA ALA A 97 14.80 -2.04 -4.22
C ALA A 97 14.76 -1.06 -5.42
N PRO A 98 13.63 -0.96 -6.14
CA PRO A 98 13.45 0.09 -7.13
C PRO A 98 13.59 1.47 -6.48
N SER A 99 14.43 2.34 -7.06
CA SER A 99 14.57 3.73 -6.66
C SER A 99 14.39 4.63 -7.87
N LYS A 100 13.59 5.70 -7.73
CA LYS A 100 13.39 6.69 -8.79
C LYS A 100 14.58 7.65 -8.92
N ASP A 101 15.38 7.75 -7.87
CA ASP A 101 16.43 8.76 -7.74
C ASP A 101 17.82 8.20 -8.11
N LEU A 102 17.93 6.89 -8.35
CA LEU A 102 19.17 6.22 -8.71
C LEU A 102 19.12 5.69 -10.15
N ASP A 103 20.18 5.94 -10.91
CA ASP A 103 20.34 5.36 -12.25
C ASP A 103 20.20 3.83 -12.19
N GLU A 104 19.29 3.29 -13.01
CA GLU A 104 18.94 1.88 -12.97
C GLU A 104 20.14 0.98 -13.31
N THR A 105 21.00 1.41 -14.22
CA THR A 105 22.19 0.64 -14.62
C THR A 105 23.20 0.59 -13.48
N LEU A 106 23.47 1.74 -12.83
CA LEU A 106 24.34 1.84 -11.66
C LEU A 106 23.82 0.96 -10.52
N ARG A 107 22.51 1.01 -10.26
CA ARG A 107 21.84 0.22 -9.24
C ARG A 107 21.97 -1.28 -9.47
N ILE A 108 21.62 -1.76 -10.67
CA ILE A 108 21.70 -3.18 -11.05
C ILE A 108 23.14 -3.68 -10.98
N ASN A 109 24.11 -2.90 -11.48
CA ASN A 109 25.52 -3.27 -11.44
C ASN A 109 26.07 -3.29 -10.01
N GLY A 110 25.68 -2.34 -9.16
CA GLY A 110 26.05 -2.32 -7.74
C GLY A 110 25.45 -3.50 -6.97
N ALA A 111 24.17 -3.80 -7.18
CA ALA A 111 23.50 -4.95 -6.57
C ALA A 111 24.14 -6.29 -6.96
N ARG A 112 24.47 -6.47 -8.25
CA ARG A 112 25.18 -7.66 -8.74
C ARG A 112 26.58 -7.78 -8.12
N ALA A 113 27.33 -6.69 -8.10
CA ALA A 113 28.66 -6.64 -7.51
C ALA A 113 28.63 -6.98 -6.01
N ALA A 114 27.62 -6.50 -5.28
CA ALA A 114 27.41 -6.84 -3.87
C ALA A 114 27.20 -8.36 -3.68
N LEU A 115 26.38 -9.01 -4.52
CA LEU A 115 26.22 -10.47 -4.45
C LEU A 115 27.50 -11.22 -4.74
N ASP A 116 28.20 -10.85 -5.81
CA ASP A 116 29.44 -11.51 -6.21
C ASP A 116 30.49 -11.43 -5.08
N MET A 117 30.53 -10.28 -4.38
CA MET A 117 31.38 -10.11 -3.20
C MET A 117 30.93 -10.99 -2.04
N ALA A 118 29.64 -10.99 -1.69
CA ALA A 118 29.12 -11.86 -0.61
C ALA A 118 29.33 -13.36 -0.89
N VAL A 119 29.23 -13.79 -2.15
CA VAL A 119 29.56 -15.17 -2.57
C VAL A 119 31.05 -15.46 -2.41
N THR A 120 31.91 -14.48 -2.69
CA THR A 120 33.37 -14.61 -2.50
C THR A 120 33.75 -14.72 -1.02
N GLU A 121 33.00 -14.05 -0.14
CA GLU A 121 33.13 -14.19 1.32
C GLU A 121 32.56 -15.53 1.85
N GLY A 122 31.97 -16.38 0.99
CA GLY A 122 31.50 -17.71 1.36
C GLY A 122 30.02 -17.80 1.73
N SER A 123 29.22 -16.77 1.46
CA SER A 123 27.81 -16.75 1.83
C SER A 123 26.94 -17.65 0.93
N ASP A 124 26.44 -18.76 1.48
CA ASP A 124 25.50 -19.64 0.76
C ASP A 124 24.16 -18.95 0.46
N GLN A 125 23.73 -18.02 1.33
CA GLN A 125 22.56 -17.19 1.08
C GLN A 125 22.74 -16.29 -0.15
N ALA A 126 23.88 -15.61 -0.25
CA ALA A 126 24.20 -14.79 -1.42
C ALA A 126 24.26 -15.64 -2.70
N ARG A 127 24.82 -16.85 -2.59
CA ARG A 127 24.91 -17.80 -3.71
C ARG A 127 23.52 -18.23 -4.19
N LEU A 128 22.61 -18.52 -3.25
CA LEU A 128 21.22 -18.82 -3.57
C LEU A 128 20.52 -17.65 -4.27
N MET A 129 20.72 -16.42 -3.77
CA MET A 129 20.18 -15.20 -4.38
C MET A 129 20.76 -14.95 -5.78
N LEU A 130 22.05 -15.22 -5.99
CA LEU A 130 22.72 -15.09 -7.29
C LEU A 130 22.11 -16.06 -8.29
N GLY A 131 21.91 -17.31 -7.89
CA GLY A 131 21.24 -18.31 -8.71
C GLY A 131 19.83 -17.87 -9.12
N LYS A 132 19.04 -17.30 -8.20
CA LYS A 132 17.71 -16.74 -8.53
C LYS A 132 17.79 -15.60 -9.54
N ALA A 133 18.68 -14.64 -9.30
CA ALA A 133 18.86 -13.50 -10.18
C ALA A 133 19.29 -13.92 -11.61
N LEU A 134 20.15 -14.93 -11.73
CA LEU A 134 20.57 -15.51 -13.01
C LEU A 134 19.42 -16.25 -13.72
N ARG A 135 18.59 -16.99 -12.98
CA ARG A 135 17.41 -17.68 -13.51
C ARG A 135 16.38 -16.68 -14.05
N ASP A 136 16.14 -15.62 -13.27
CA ASP A 136 15.05 -14.67 -13.50
C ASP A 136 15.46 -13.54 -14.46
N GLY A 137 16.77 -13.35 -14.67
CA GLY A 137 17.32 -12.30 -15.54
C GLY A 137 17.38 -10.93 -14.85
N SER A 138 17.44 -10.91 -13.51
CA SER A 138 17.43 -9.66 -12.73
C SER A 138 18.70 -8.82 -12.95
N PHE A 139 19.79 -9.42 -13.43
CA PHE A 139 21.06 -8.74 -13.73
C PHE A 139 21.47 -8.81 -15.21
N GLY A 140 20.50 -9.04 -16.11
CA GLY A 140 20.75 -9.16 -17.54
C GLY A 140 20.09 -10.41 -18.16
N PRO A 141 20.62 -10.95 -19.27
CA PRO A 141 20.06 -12.14 -19.90
C PRO A 141 19.97 -13.32 -18.92
N LYS A 142 18.87 -14.08 -19.00
CA LYS A 142 18.68 -15.29 -18.20
C LYS A 142 19.77 -16.31 -18.52
N ASP A 143 20.38 -16.89 -17.48
CA ASP A 143 21.36 -17.97 -17.59
C ASP A 143 20.98 -19.11 -16.63
N SER A 144 20.10 -19.99 -17.09
CA SER A 144 19.61 -21.12 -16.31
C SER A 144 20.70 -22.13 -15.95
N VAL A 145 21.75 -22.24 -16.78
CA VAL A 145 22.87 -23.18 -16.54
C VAL A 145 23.79 -22.64 -15.46
N ALA A 146 24.10 -21.34 -15.45
CA ALA A 146 24.81 -20.72 -14.34
C ALA A 146 23.97 -20.75 -13.06
N ALA A 147 22.68 -20.46 -13.14
CA ALA A 147 21.78 -20.56 -11.99
C ALA A 147 21.79 -21.95 -11.34
N LEU A 148 21.65 -23.01 -12.16
CA LEU A 148 21.69 -24.38 -11.66
C LEU A 148 23.01 -24.72 -10.98
N ARG A 149 24.15 -24.27 -11.53
CA ARG A 149 25.47 -24.45 -10.91
C ARG A 149 25.58 -23.78 -9.55
N GLU A 150 25.00 -22.60 -9.37
CA GLU A 150 24.98 -21.95 -8.05
C GLU A 150 24.08 -22.70 -7.08
N PHE A 151 22.92 -23.19 -7.51
CA PHE A 151 22.04 -24.02 -6.67
C PHE A 151 22.69 -25.34 -6.26
N ASP A 152 23.37 -26.03 -7.18
CA ASP A 152 24.12 -27.26 -6.87
C ASP A 152 25.19 -27.00 -5.80
N ARG A 153 25.93 -25.90 -5.92
CA ARG A 153 26.93 -25.52 -4.91
C ARG A 153 26.31 -25.25 -3.54
N VAL A 154 25.19 -24.53 -3.46
CA VAL A 154 24.46 -24.32 -2.19
C VAL A 154 23.99 -25.64 -1.60
N ARG A 155 23.45 -26.56 -2.43
CA ARG A 155 23.04 -27.89 -1.97
C ARG A 155 24.24 -28.62 -1.36
N ASP A 156 25.36 -28.65 -2.07
CA ASP A 156 26.53 -29.43 -1.68
C ASP A 156 27.21 -28.85 -0.42
N SER A 157 27.30 -27.51 -0.31
CA SER A 157 27.88 -26.83 0.86
C SER A 157 26.98 -26.92 2.11
N SER A 158 25.66 -26.80 1.95
CA SER A 158 24.71 -26.85 3.07
C SER A 158 24.35 -28.27 3.53
N ALA A 159 24.57 -29.30 2.69
CA ALA A 159 24.18 -30.68 2.99
C ALA A 159 24.71 -31.23 4.33
N PRO A 160 25.98 -31.00 4.74
CA PRO A 160 26.45 -31.39 6.07
C PRO A 160 25.65 -30.72 7.19
N GLY A 161 25.35 -29.42 7.06
CA GLY A 161 24.57 -28.67 8.03
C GLY A 161 23.11 -29.16 8.11
N VAL A 162 22.48 -29.43 6.97
CA VAL A 162 21.12 -30.03 6.91
C VAL A 162 21.07 -31.36 7.66
N ARG A 163 22.08 -32.23 7.48
CA ARG A 163 22.19 -33.51 8.22
C ARG A 163 22.43 -33.29 9.72
N ALA A 164 23.25 -32.31 10.08
CA ALA A 164 23.54 -31.96 11.47
C ALA A 164 22.38 -31.22 12.17
N GLY A 165 21.37 -30.78 11.41
CA GLY A 165 20.29 -29.95 11.94
C GLY A 165 20.68 -28.50 12.18
N ASP A 166 21.71 -28.01 11.50
CA ASP A 166 22.09 -26.59 11.53
C ASP A 166 20.92 -25.72 11.06
N PRO A 167 20.44 -24.76 11.88
CA PRO A 167 19.23 -24.02 11.57
C PRO A 167 19.30 -23.19 10.27
N HIS A 168 20.46 -22.59 9.97
CA HIS A 168 20.63 -21.80 8.75
C HIS A 168 20.62 -22.68 7.49
N SER A 169 21.35 -23.80 7.53
CA SER A 169 21.37 -24.79 6.45
C SER A 169 19.99 -25.39 6.20
N LEU A 170 19.22 -25.68 7.26
CA LEU A 170 17.83 -26.14 7.15
C LEU A 170 16.93 -25.09 6.47
N TYR A 171 17.10 -23.81 6.79
CA TYR A 171 16.31 -22.75 6.16
C TYR A 171 16.67 -22.56 4.67
N LEU A 172 17.96 -22.60 4.32
CA LEU A 172 18.40 -22.57 2.91
C LEU A 172 17.83 -23.76 2.14
N HIS A 173 17.87 -24.96 2.72
CA HIS A 173 17.26 -26.13 2.13
C HIS A 173 15.74 -25.98 1.94
N ALA A 174 15.04 -25.39 2.92
CA ALA A 174 13.61 -25.09 2.81
C ALA A 174 13.30 -24.12 1.64
N LEU A 175 14.13 -23.09 1.43
CA LEU A 175 14.01 -22.19 0.29
C LEU A 175 14.24 -22.90 -1.05
N MET A 176 15.20 -23.82 -1.10
CA MET A 176 15.46 -24.60 -2.31
C MET A 176 14.29 -25.51 -2.66
N LEU A 177 13.73 -26.21 -1.66
CA LEU A 177 12.56 -27.07 -1.82
C LEU A 177 11.30 -26.29 -2.21
N SER A 178 11.08 -25.09 -1.67
CA SER A 178 9.86 -24.30 -1.91
C SER A 178 9.80 -23.61 -3.28
N GLU A 179 10.93 -23.54 -3.96
CA GLU A 179 11.07 -22.88 -5.27
C GLU A 179 11.65 -23.80 -6.36
N GLY A 180 11.99 -25.06 -6.04
CA GLY A 180 12.59 -26.00 -6.97
C GLY A 180 13.99 -25.60 -7.45
N LEU A 181 14.82 -25.05 -6.55
CA LEU A 181 16.14 -24.49 -6.87
C LEU A 181 17.20 -25.59 -6.83
N GLY A 182 17.43 -26.28 -7.95
CA GLY A 182 18.40 -27.39 -8.02
C GLY A 182 17.97 -28.67 -7.26
N VAL A 183 16.73 -28.69 -6.78
CA VAL A 183 16.05 -29.83 -6.15
C VAL A 183 14.60 -29.86 -6.64
N SER A 184 13.92 -31.01 -6.52
CA SER A 184 12.50 -31.12 -6.82
C SER A 184 11.67 -30.24 -5.90
N LEU A 185 10.68 -29.55 -6.46
CA LEU A 185 9.72 -28.74 -5.70
C LEU A 185 8.95 -29.65 -4.72
N ASP A 186 9.07 -29.36 -3.43
CA ASP A 186 8.37 -30.08 -2.37
C ASP A 186 8.01 -29.10 -1.25
N LEU A 187 6.78 -28.57 -1.30
CA LEU A 187 6.32 -27.55 -0.36
C LEU A 187 6.11 -28.10 1.05
N GLU A 188 5.79 -29.40 1.20
CA GLU A 188 5.60 -30.02 2.51
C GLU A 188 6.94 -30.21 3.22
N ALA A 189 7.93 -30.75 2.51
CA ALA A 189 9.29 -30.86 3.02
C ALA A 189 9.90 -29.48 3.29
N ALA A 190 9.62 -28.48 2.45
CA ALA A 190 10.05 -27.09 2.68
C ALA A 190 9.51 -26.53 4.00
N ALA A 191 8.20 -26.62 4.23
CA ALA A 191 7.58 -26.14 5.46
C ALA A 191 8.10 -26.90 6.70
N ALA A 192 8.29 -28.22 6.59
CA ALA A 192 8.86 -29.03 7.67
C ALA A 192 10.30 -28.63 8.01
N ALA A 193 11.16 -28.43 7.00
CA ALA A 193 12.53 -27.96 7.18
C ALA A 193 12.57 -26.54 7.78
N ALA A 194 11.70 -25.64 7.33
CA ALA A 194 11.59 -24.28 7.86
C ALA A 194 11.13 -24.23 9.32
N ARG A 195 10.19 -25.09 9.72
CA ARG A 195 9.80 -25.21 11.15
C ARG A 195 10.98 -25.65 12.00
N ARG A 196 11.71 -26.68 11.57
CA ARG A 196 12.91 -27.17 12.27
C ARG A 196 14.00 -26.10 12.35
N ALA A 197 14.22 -25.36 11.27
CA ALA A 197 15.14 -24.23 11.24
C ALA A 197 14.70 -23.16 12.26
N GLY A 198 13.43 -22.79 12.26
CA GLY A 198 12.87 -21.79 13.18
C GLY A 198 13.10 -22.15 14.65
N GLU A 199 13.14 -23.43 15.03
CA GLU A 199 13.47 -23.83 16.41
C GLU A 199 14.88 -23.41 16.87
N GLY A 200 15.86 -23.30 15.96
CA GLY A 200 17.22 -22.89 16.28
C GLY A 200 17.62 -21.48 15.84
N ILE A 201 16.82 -20.82 15.00
CA ILE A 201 17.04 -19.45 14.53
C ILE A 201 16.51 -18.44 15.57
N ALA A 202 17.15 -17.26 15.66
CA ALA A 202 16.69 -16.12 16.46
C ALA A 202 16.68 -14.82 15.62
N GLY A 203 16.16 -13.73 16.21
CA GLY A 203 16.22 -12.39 15.62
C GLY A 203 15.38 -12.21 14.36
N SER A 204 15.87 -11.38 13.43
CA SER A 204 15.15 -10.99 12.21
C SER A 204 14.78 -12.16 11.31
N LEU A 205 15.66 -13.18 11.20
CA LEU A 205 15.38 -14.35 10.38
C LEU A 205 14.23 -15.18 10.95
N LEU A 206 14.17 -15.38 12.26
CA LEU A 206 13.04 -16.09 12.88
C LEU A 206 11.73 -15.32 12.68
N LYS A 207 11.79 -13.99 12.78
CA LYS A 207 10.65 -13.11 12.53
C LYS A 207 10.12 -13.25 11.10
N GLU A 208 11.03 -13.33 10.12
CA GLU A 208 10.67 -13.55 8.72
C GLU A 208 10.02 -14.92 8.50
N ILE A 209 10.60 -15.99 9.04
CA ILE A 209 10.03 -17.35 8.91
C ILE A 209 8.64 -17.41 9.58
N ALA A 210 8.47 -16.78 10.74
CA ALA A 210 7.18 -16.70 11.43
C ALA A 210 6.13 -15.93 10.62
N ASN A 211 6.52 -14.83 9.95
CA ASN A 211 5.63 -14.11 9.03
C ASN A 211 5.24 -14.97 7.83
N GLN A 212 6.18 -15.69 7.23
CA GLN A 212 5.89 -16.59 6.11
C GLN A 212 4.89 -17.68 6.51
N ALA A 213 5.07 -18.28 7.70
CA ALA A 213 4.13 -19.26 8.25
C ALA A 213 2.74 -18.65 8.49
N LEU A 214 2.67 -17.43 9.02
CA LEU A 214 1.42 -16.74 9.30
C LEU A 214 0.60 -16.46 8.04
N TRP A 215 1.26 -16.03 6.95
CA TRP A 215 0.59 -15.61 5.72
C TRP A 215 0.52 -16.69 4.64
N GLY A 216 1.22 -17.82 4.81
CA GLY A 216 1.31 -18.88 3.82
C GLY A 216 2.13 -18.46 2.60
N SER A 217 3.24 -17.77 2.83
CA SER A 217 4.14 -17.26 1.80
C SER A 217 5.52 -17.91 1.89
N GLY A 218 6.40 -17.65 0.91
CA GLY A 218 7.78 -18.14 0.91
C GLY A 218 7.88 -19.67 1.04
N VAL A 219 8.46 -20.16 2.13
CA VAL A 219 8.60 -21.60 2.42
C VAL A 219 7.32 -22.29 2.89
N PHE A 220 6.26 -21.53 3.20
CA PHE A 220 4.94 -22.01 3.65
C PHE A 220 3.84 -21.84 2.58
N LYS A 221 4.18 -21.88 1.29
CA LYS A 221 3.21 -21.74 0.18
C LYS A 221 2.10 -22.81 0.17
N ASN A 222 2.29 -23.95 0.84
CA ASN A 222 1.30 -25.02 0.95
C ASN A 222 0.27 -24.81 2.07
N GLY A 223 0.44 -23.82 2.94
CA GLY A 223 -0.52 -23.58 4.01
C GLY A 223 -0.02 -22.60 5.07
N LYS A 224 -0.98 -21.95 5.72
CA LYS A 224 -0.72 -21.09 6.88
C LYS A 224 -0.55 -21.95 8.13
N ASP A 225 0.28 -21.50 9.06
CA ASP A 225 0.48 -22.11 10.38
C ASP A 225 0.52 -21.02 11.47
N PRO A 226 -0.63 -20.41 11.79
CA PRO A 226 -0.70 -19.34 12.77
C PRO A 226 -0.37 -19.80 14.19
N GLU A 227 -0.59 -21.08 14.54
CA GLU A 227 -0.18 -21.60 15.85
C GLU A 227 1.34 -21.61 16.00
N TRP A 228 2.06 -22.13 15.00
CA TRP A 228 3.52 -22.14 15.03
C TRP A 228 4.08 -20.72 14.97
N ALA A 229 3.54 -19.84 14.11
CA ALA A 229 3.93 -18.43 14.05
C ALA A 229 3.75 -17.73 15.41
N GLY A 230 2.64 -17.98 16.10
CA GLY A 230 2.38 -17.47 17.45
C GLY A 230 3.40 -17.96 18.48
N ARG A 231 3.85 -19.22 18.41
CA ARG A 231 4.92 -19.73 19.29
C ARG A 231 6.26 -19.05 19.00
N MET A 232 6.60 -18.86 17.74
CA MET A 232 7.84 -18.16 17.36
C MET A 232 7.82 -16.68 17.78
N ALA A 233 6.67 -16.03 17.66
CA ALA A 233 6.48 -14.68 18.20
C ALA A 233 6.75 -14.59 19.70
N LYS A 234 6.38 -15.62 20.51
CA LYS A 234 6.65 -15.63 21.96
C LYS A 234 8.14 -15.67 22.23
N ARG A 235 8.86 -16.51 21.46
CA ARG A 235 10.31 -16.63 21.53
C ARG A 235 11.00 -15.32 21.18
N LEU A 236 10.54 -14.63 20.13
CA LEU A 236 11.06 -13.32 19.73
C LEU A 236 10.84 -12.26 20.81
N VAL A 237 9.64 -12.17 21.38
CA VAL A 237 9.35 -11.24 22.49
C VAL A 237 10.23 -11.56 23.71
N ALA A 238 10.36 -12.84 24.08
CA ALA A 238 11.22 -13.28 25.17
C ALA A 238 12.72 -13.00 24.92
N ALA A 239 13.14 -12.95 23.65
CA ALA A 239 14.49 -12.57 23.24
C ALA A 239 14.70 -11.05 23.15
N GLY A 240 13.72 -10.23 23.58
CA GLY A 240 13.84 -8.78 23.58
C GLY A 240 13.45 -8.11 22.26
N ASP A 241 12.75 -8.80 21.36
CA ASP A 241 12.10 -8.19 20.18
C ASP A 241 10.61 -7.96 20.44
N PRO A 242 10.22 -6.83 21.09
CA PRO A 242 8.83 -6.54 21.37
C PRO A 242 8.00 -6.32 20.10
N SER A 243 8.62 -6.03 18.95
CA SER A 243 7.89 -5.80 17.69
C SER A 243 7.23 -7.07 17.15
N ALA A 244 7.67 -8.25 17.62
CA ALA A 244 7.06 -9.53 17.28
C ALA A 244 5.65 -9.71 17.86
N PHE A 245 5.18 -8.83 18.74
CA PHE A 245 3.79 -8.84 19.23
C PHE A 245 2.77 -8.80 18.08
N ARG A 246 3.08 -8.10 16.97
CA ARG A 246 2.21 -8.04 15.79
C ARG A 246 2.01 -9.41 15.15
N ILE A 247 3.04 -10.26 15.14
CA ILE A 247 2.94 -11.64 14.66
C ILE A 247 2.04 -12.43 15.62
N GLY A 248 2.19 -12.24 16.93
CA GLY A 248 1.33 -12.87 17.94
C GLY A 248 -0.15 -12.47 17.80
N VAL A 249 -0.43 -11.17 17.64
CA VAL A 249 -1.78 -10.62 17.42
C VAL A 249 -2.37 -11.15 16.12
N ALA A 250 -1.64 -11.09 15.02
CA ALA A 250 -2.12 -11.59 13.74
C ALA A 250 -2.31 -13.11 13.74
N SER A 251 -1.50 -13.85 14.50
CA SER A 251 -1.70 -15.28 14.73
C SER A 251 -3.03 -15.55 15.44
N CYS A 252 -3.36 -14.78 16.48
CA CYS A 252 -4.68 -14.84 17.12
C CYS A 252 -5.82 -14.51 16.15
N ASP A 253 -5.65 -13.47 15.34
CA ASP A 253 -6.65 -13.07 14.35
C ASP A 253 -6.91 -14.18 13.33
N ARG A 254 -5.85 -14.86 12.85
CA ARG A 254 -5.95 -15.99 11.92
C ARG A 254 -6.57 -17.25 12.55
N LEU A 255 -6.20 -17.57 13.79
CA LEU A 255 -6.80 -18.70 14.53
C LEU A 255 -8.31 -18.53 14.75
N HIS A 256 -8.76 -17.29 14.82
CA HIS A 256 -10.17 -16.95 15.04
C HIS A 256 -10.88 -16.37 13.81
N GLU A 257 -10.23 -16.30 12.65
CA GLU A 257 -10.79 -15.77 11.39
C GLU A 257 -12.00 -16.60 10.94
N ILE A 258 -11.97 -17.91 11.16
CA ILE A 258 -13.07 -18.84 10.87
C ILE A 258 -14.34 -18.48 11.66
N VAL A 259 -14.21 -17.84 12.83
CA VAL A 259 -15.33 -17.52 13.72
C VAL A 259 -16.01 -16.18 13.39
N LEU A 260 -15.43 -15.38 12.49
CA LEU A 260 -16.02 -14.10 12.08
C LEU A 260 -16.82 -14.18 10.78
N ASP A 261 -16.84 -15.34 10.11
CA ASP A 261 -17.81 -15.65 9.07
C ASP A 261 -19.14 -15.99 9.77
N PRO A 262 -20.16 -15.09 9.75
CA PRO A 262 -21.39 -15.30 10.50
C PRO A 262 -22.15 -16.57 10.07
N GLN A 263 -21.83 -17.10 8.89
CA GLN A 263 -22.44 -18.33 8.38
C GLN A 263 -21.75 -19.60 8.88
N LYS A 264 -20.52 -19.50 9.40
CA LYS A 264 -19.72 -20.65 9.88
C LYS A 264 -19.47 -20.62 11.39
N ALA A 265 -19.84 -19.54 12.05
CA ALA A 265 -19.65 -19.40 13.48
C ALA A 265 -20.72 -20.19 14.24
N ASP A 266 -20.40 -21.41 14.67
CA ASP A 266 -21.21 -22.17 15.65
C ASP A 266 -21.37 -21.39 16.98
N LEU A 267 -20.46 -20.43 17.22
CA LEU A 267 -20.47 -19.50 18.34
C LEU A 267 -21.01 -18.15 17.84
N GLY A 268 -21.99 -17.57 18.54
CA GLY A 268 -22.48 -16.22 18.21
C GLY A 268 -21.34 -15.18 18.14
N LEU A 269 -21.51 -14.17 17.27
CA LEU A 269 -20.49 -13.16 16.95
C LEU A 269 -19.82 -12.51 18.18
N ASP A 270 -20.59 -12.26 19.24
CA ASP A 270 -20.05 -11.64 20.47
C ASP A 270 -19.04 -12.55 21.19
N GLU A 271 -19.32 -13.86 21.26
CA GLU A 271 -18.41 -14.83 21.88
C GLU A 271 -17.16 -15.05 21.01
N ALA A 272 -17.33 -15.01 19.68
CA ALA A 272 -16.21 -15.04 18.73
C ALA A 272 -15.25 -13.86 18.94
N ILE A 273 -15.80 -12.63 19.01
CA ILE A 273 -15.04 -11.40 19.27
C ILE A 273 -14.34 -11.49 20.62
N LYS A 274 -15.04 -11.96 21.66
CA LYS A 274 -14.50 -12.11 23.01
C LYS A 274 -13.31 -13.07 23.05
N ARG A 275 -13.40 -14.24 22.39
CA ARG A 275 -12.30 -15.22 22.32
C ARG A 275 -11.10 -14.68 21.57
N ARG A 276 -11.33 -14.06 20.40
CA ARG A 276 -10.28 -13.41 19.62
C ARG A 276 -9.53 -12.38 20.45
N ASN A 277 -10.27 -11.51 21.13
CA ASN A 277 -9.70 -10.48 21.98
C ASN A 277 -8.95 -11.04 23.18
N ALA A 278 -9.47 -12.09 23.83
CA ALA A 278 -8.77 -12.78 24.92
C ALA A 278 -7.41 -13.35 24.48
N CYS A 279 -7.27 -13.76 23.21
CA CYS A 279 -5.98 -14.16 22.64
C CYS A 279 -5.07 -12.96 22.35
N ARG A 280 -5.59 -11.88 21.76
CA ARG A 280 -4.80 -10.69 21.35
C ARG A 280 -4.28 -9.86 22.52
N THR A 281 -5.12 -9.63 23.52
CA THR A 281 -4.86 -8.65 24.60
C THR A 281 -3.55 -8.90 25.36
N PRO A 282 -3.18 -10.14 25.73
CA PRO A 282 -1.89 -10.41 26.37
C PRO A 282 -0.69 -9.92 25.54
N TRP A 283 -0.66 -10.21 24.23
CA TRP A 283 0.43 -9.78 23.35
C TRP A 283 0.60 -8.27 23.29
N ILE A 284 -0.52 -7.57 23.13
CA ILE A 284 -0.57 -6.12 23.03
C ILE A 284 -0.12 -5.50 24.37
N LYS A 285 -0.68 -6.00 25.48
CA LYS A 285 -0.37 -5.52 26.82
C LYS A 285 1.10 -5.72 27.18
N ASP A 286 1.63 -6.92 26.98
CA ASP A 286 3.00 -7.25 27.37
C ASP A 286 4.01 -6.39 26.58
N ALA A 287 3.79 -6.20 25.28
CA ALA A 287 4.62 -5.33 24.46
C ALA A 287 4.49 -3.84 24.84
N ALA A 288 3.27 -3.37 25.17
CA ALA A 288 3.05 -2.00 25.64
C ALA A 288 3.79 -1.74 26.97
N VAL A 289 3.70 -2.67 27.93
CA VAL A 289 4.40 -2.59 29.23
C VAL A 289 5.92 -2.65 29.04
N ALA A 290 6.41 -3.38 28.04
CA ALA A 290 7.82 -3.42 27.66
C ALA A 290 8.32 -2.13 26.98
N GLY A 291 7.48 -1.10 26.83
CA GLY A 291 7.89 0.19 26.26
C GLY A 291 7.70 0.31 24.74
N HIS A 292 7.10 -0.68 24.08
CA HIS A 292 6.94 -0.65 22.62
C HIS A 292 5.79 0.27 22.20
N LYS A 293 6.12 1.47 21.70
CA LYS A 293 5.15 2.55 21.45
C LYS A 293 3.98 2.15 20.52
N PRO A 294 4.18 1.42 19.40
CA PRO A 294 3.04 0.95 18.61
C PRO A 294 2.07 0.05 19.39
N ALA A 295 2.60 -0.78 20.31
CA ALA A 295 1.76 -1.65 21.12
C ALA A 295 0.99 -0.86 22.19
N MET A 296 1.51 0.28 22.66
CA MET A 296 0.80 1.17 23.59
C MET A 296 -0.48 1.74 22.96
N ALA A 297 -0.43 2.14 21.69
CA ALA A 297 -1.61 2.61 20.97
C ALA A 297 -2.64 1.48 20.77
N ASP A 298 -2.18 0.30 20.37
CA ASP A 298 -3.03 -0.90 20.28
C ASP A 298 -3.66 -1.26 21.64
N TYR A 299 -2.91 -1.10 22.74
CA TYR A 299 -3.40 -1.40 24.07
C TYR A 299 -4.44 -0.38 24.53
N ALA A 300 -4.24 0.91 24.25
CA ALA A 300 -5.23 1.95 24.49
C ALA A 300 -6.54 1.61 23.77
N ASN A 301 -6.46 1.17 22.52
CA ASN A 301 -7.60 0.71 21.73
C ASN A 301 -8.33 -0.48 22.36
N THR A 302 -7.58 -1.48 22.84
CA THR A 302 -8.15 -2.60 23.58
C THR A 302 -8.88 -2.14 24.85
N LEU A 303 -8.26 -1.26 25.64
CA LEU A 303 -8.86 -0.72 26.88
C LEU A 303 -10.17 0.03 26.61
N LEU A 304 -10.24 0.82 25.54
CA LEU A 304 -11.49 1.50 25.15
C LEU A 304 -12.58 0.51 24.77
N SER A 305 -12.26 -0.44 23.89
CA SER A 305 -13.25 -1.36 23.32
C SER A 305 -13.80 -2.35 24.35
N GLU A 306 -12.97 -2.80 25.28
CA GLU A 306 -13.32 -3.82 26.27
C GLU A 306 -13.80 -3.22 27.59
N GLN A 307 -13.08 -2.22 28.11
CA GLN A 307 -13.31 -1.70 29.45
C GLN A 307 -14.03 -0.34 29.43
N GLY A 308 -13.94 0.40 28.33
CA GLY A 308 -14.44 1.77 28.24
C GLY A 308 -13.69 2.75 29.15
N ASN A 309 -12.45 2.43 29.54
CA ASN A 309 -11.65 3.26 30.44
C ASN A 309 -10.91 4.35 29.65
N VAL A 310 -11.56 5.50 29.52
CA VAL A 310 -11.05 6.66 28.74
C VAL A 310 -9.76 7.22 29.30
N GLU A 311 -9.66 7.32 30.63
CA GLU A 311 -8.52 7.98 31.28
C GLU A 311 -7.24 7.16 31.06
N ILE A 312 -7.28 5.86 31.37
CA ILE A 312 -6.12 4.97 31.18
C ILE A 312 -5.78 4.85 29.69
N ALA A 313 -6.78 4.75 28.80
CA ALA A 313 -6.52 4.71 27.36
C ALA A 313 -5.83 6.00 26.85
N THR A 314 -6.27 7.17 27.33
CA THR A 314 -5.63 8.45 27.00
C THR A 314 -4.16 8.47 27.41
N GLN A 315 -3.83 7.98 28.62
CA GLN A 315 -2.45 7.89 29.11
C GLN A 315 -1.57 6.99 28.22
N TRP A 316 -2.09 5.83 27.77
CA TRP A 316 -1.35 4.95 26.86
C TRP A 316 -1.16 5.54 25.48
N PHE A 317 -2.16 6.25 24.94
CA PHE A 317 -1.96 7.00 23.71
C PHE A 317 -0.90 8.09 23.87
N GLU A 318 -0.86 8.79 24.99
CA GLU A 318 0.19 9.79 25.28
C GLU A 318 1.57 9.15 25.33
N ALA A 319 1.70 8.01 26.02
CA ALA A 319 2.94 7.25 26.08
C ALA A 319 3.41 6.75 24.70
N ALA A 320 2.49 6.43 23.79
CA ALA A 320 2.81 6.06 22.42
C ALA A 320 3.45 7.21 21.60
N GLY A 321 3.23 8.47 22.01
CA GLY A 321 3.89 9.65 21.43
C GLY A 321 3.68 9.81 19.93
N THR A 322 4.75 10.02 19.17
CA THR A 322 4.69 10.25 17.71
C THR A 322 4.67 8.98 16.88
N GLU A 323 4.80 7.79 17.48
CA GLU A 323 4.80 6.50 16.75
C GLU A 323 3.40 5.92 16.54
N ARG A 324 2.37 6.67 16.95
CA ARG A 324 0.96 6.40 16.64
C ARG A 324 0.71 6.46 15.14
N SER A 325 -0.15 5.57 14.65
CA SER A 325 -0.70 5.73 13.30
C SER A 325 -1.56 7.00 13.21
N ASN A 326 -1.89 7.45 12.00
CA ASN A 326 -2.84 8.56 11.82
C ASN A 326 -4.21 8.23 12.45
N ALA A 327 -4.66 6.97 12.35
CA ALA A 327 -5.86 6.50 13.03
C ALA A 327 -5.77 6.63 14.55
N ASP A 328 -4.67 6.21 15.15
CA ASP A 328 -4.45 6.34 16.59
C ASP A 328 -4.34 7.80 17.03
N ASN A 329 -3.72 8.66 16.22
CA ASN A 329 -3.66 10.10 16.48
C ASN A 329 -5.05 10.72 16.47
N TYR A 330 -5.90 10.38 15.50
CA TYR A 330 -7.27 10.85 15.46
C TYR A 330 -8.07 10.40 16.69
N GLN A 331 -7.98 9.11 17.03
CA GLN A 331 -8.62 8.54 18.22
C GLN A 331 -8.15 9.21 19.50
N TYR A 332 -6.85 9.41 19.65
CA TYR A 332 -6.27 10.14 20.78
C TYR A 332 -6.81 11.58 20.85
N GLY A 333 -6.87 12.29 19.72
CA GLY A 333 -7.43 13.63 19.65
C GLY A 333 -8.89 13.68 20.12
N VAL A 334 -9.68 12.68 19.74
CA VAL A 334 -11.06 12.52 20.19
C VAL A 334 -11.14 12.25 21.70
N LEU A 335 -10.34 11.34 22.24
CA LEU A 335 -10.33 11.05 23.69
C LEU A 335 -9.85 12.25 24.50
N LYS A 336 -8.86 12.98 24.00
CA LYS A 336 -8.36 14.20 24.63
C LYS A 336 -9.45 15.29 24.67
N ALA A 337 -10.22 15.42 23.60
CA ALA A 337 -11.36 16.33 23.60
C ALA A 337 -12.48 15.86 24.54
N LEU A 338 -12.75 14.56 24.59
CA LEU A 338 -13.75 13.95 25.50
C LEU A 338 -13.41 14.17 26.98
N SER A 339 -12.15 13.97 27.34
CA SER A 339 -11.64 14.05 28.72
C SER A 339 -11.19 15.45 29.13
N GLY A 340 -11.18 16.41 28.20
CA GLY A 340 -10.72 17.77 28.46
C GLY A 340 -11.47 18.43 29.61
N ALA A 341 -10.72 18.94 30.59
CA ALA A 341 -11.28 19.66 31.73
C ALA A 341 -11.87 21.02 31.34
N ASP A 342 -11.38 21.59 30.23
CA ASP A 342 -11.79 22.89 29.68
C ASP A 342 -11.81 22.88 28.14
N LEU A 343 -12.16 24.03 27.55
CA LEU A 343 -12.29 24.18 26.10
C LEU A 343 -10.95 24.29 25.36
N ASP A 344 -9.85 24.63 26.04
CA ASP A 344 -8.51 24.63 25.44
C ASP A 344 -8.02 23.18 25.25
N ALA A 345 -8.32 22.28 26.19
CA ALA A 345 -8.09 20.84 26.03
C ALA A 345 -8.93 20.26 24.87
N VAL A 346 -10.19 20.68 24.73
CA VAL A 346 -11.04 20.34 23.59
C VAL A 346 -10.42 20.82 22.28
N ALA A 347 -9.97 22.07 22.21
CA ALA A 347 -9.30 22.63 21.04
C ALA A 347 -8.00 21.88 20.69
N SER A 348 -7.22 21.47 21.70
CA SER A 348 -6.01 20.64 21.51
C SER A 348 -6.36 19.30 20.87
N GLY A 349 -7.41 18.62 21.34
CA GLY A 349 -7.90 17.37 20.75
C GLY A 349 -8.30 17.54 19.28
N VAL A 350 -9.06 18.59 18.95
CA VAL A 350 -9.47 18.88 17.56
C VAL A 350 -8.27 19.20 16.66
N LYS A 351 -7.25 19.90 17.16
CA LYS A 351 -6.00 20.14 16.41
C LYS A 351 -5.31 18.83 16.02
N ILE A 352 -5.24 17.86 16.95
CA ILE A 352 -4.64 16.54 16.71
C ILE A 352 -5.45 15.76 15.65
N MET A 353 -6.78 15.74 15.77
CA MET A 353 -7.67 15.10 14.80
C MET A 353 -7.44 15.63 13.38
N ARG A 354 -7.36 16.96 13.24
CA ARG A 354 -7.15 17.61 11.95
C ARG A 354 -5.78 17.32 11.36
N ALA A 355 -4.73 17.34 12.18
CA ALA A 355 -3.38 17.02 11.73
C ALA A 355 -3.30 15.58 11.19
N ALA A 356 -3.91 14.62 11.89
CA ALA A 356 -3.96 13.22 11.47
C ALA A 356 -4.65 13.05 10.11
N LEU A 357 -5.79 13.71 9.89
CA LEU A 357 -6.51 13.63 8.60
C LEU A 357 -5.74 14.26 7.45
N LYS A 358 -5.10 15.42 7.69
CA LYS A 358 -4.29 16.09 6.65
C LYS A 358 -3.10 15.25 6.22
N GLU A 359 -2.47 14.54 7.15
CA GLU A 359 -1.33 13.68 6.83
C GLU A 359 -1.78 12.43 6.08
N GLU A 360 -2.94 11.86 6.44
CA GLU A 360 -3.55 10.75 5.71
C GLU A 360 -3.90 11.13 4.26
N GLN A 361 -4.45 12.35 4.03
CA GLN A 361 -4.76 12.86 2.69
C GLN A 361 -3.53 13.01 1.77
N LYS A 362 -2.33 13.11 2.33
CA LYS A 362 -1.09 13.19 1.56
C LYS A 362 -0.49 11.82 1.24
N SER A 363 -0.94 10.75 1.91
CA SER A 363 -0.38 9.41 1.70
C SER A 363 -0.82 8.86 0.34
N ASP A 364 0.15 8.38 -0.45
CA ASP A 364 -0.11 7.65 -1.71
C ASP A 364 -0.87 6.32 -1.46
N TYR A 365 -0.80 5.82 -0.23
CA TYR A 365 -1.55 4.66 0.25
C TYR A 365 -2.32 5.06 1.51
N PRO A 366 -3.51 5.67 1.37
CA PRO A 366 -4.34 5.98 2.51
C PRO A 366 -4.71 4.66 3.19
N SER A 367 -4.24 4.48 4.43
CA SER A 367 -4.09 3.18 5.09
C SER A 367 -5.03 2.96 6.28
N ALA A 368 -5.83 3.96 6.70
CA ALA A 368 -6.81 3.77 7.78
C ALA A 368 -8.02 4.73 7.83
N PHE A 369 -8.23 5.57 6.82
CA PHE A 369 -9.44 6.42 6.72
C PHE A 369 -9.97 6.57 5.29
N THR A 370 -9.79 5.57 4.44
CA THR A 370 -10.23 5.68 3.04
C THR A 370 -11.73 5.69 2.87
N SER A 371 -12.47 5.17 3.85
CA SER A 371 -13.92 5.28 3.86
C SER A 371 -14.40 5.93 5.16
N PHE A 372 -15.47 6.70 4.99
CA PHE A 372 -16.31 7.16 6.08
C PHE A 372 -16.68 6.04 7.05
N ASP A 373 -16.75 4.79 6.58
CA ASP A 373 -17.09 3.61 7.38
C ASP A 373 -16.08 3.32 8.50
N GLU A 374 -14.79 3.65 8.34
CA GLU A 374 -13.81 3.46 9.41
C GLU A 374 -13.94 4.53 10.51
N VAL A 375 -14.28 5.76 10.13
CA VAL A 375 -14.69 6.80 11.09
C VAL A 375 -15.96 6.37 11.82
N LEU A 376 -16.93 5.78 11.12
CA LEU A 376 -18.14 5.24 11.72
C LEU A 376 -17.86 4.05 12.65
N LEU A 377 -16.94 3.17 12.28
CA LEU A 377 -16.50 2.07 13.13
C LEU A 377 -15.83 2.57 14.41
N LEU A 378 -15.00 3.62 14.30
CA LEU A 378 -14.44 4.30 15.47
C LEU A 378 -15.54 4.90 16.35
N ILE A 379 -16.48 5.63 15.74
CA ILE A 379 -17.63 6.22 16.44
C ILE A 379 -18.44 5.12 17.16
N SER A 380 -18.63 3.97 16.53
CA SER A 380 -19.27 2.79 17.13
C SER A 380 -18.49 2.23 18.32
N ARG A 381 -17.16 2.10 18.22
CA ARG A 381 -16.30 1.67 19.35
C ARG A 381 -16.43 2.62 20.54
N MET A 382 -16.56 3.92 20.28
CA MET A 382 -16.76 4.92 21.32
C MET A 382 -18.20 4.99 21.84
N GLN A 383 -19.17 4.36 21.21
CA GLN A 383 -20.56 4.40 21.66
C GLN A 383 -20.69 3.91 23.11
N LYS A 384 -20.00 2.80 23.47
CA LYS A 384 -19.97 2.29 24.84
C LYS A 384 -19.36 3.29 25.84
N VAL A 385 -18.33 4.01 25.40
CA VAL A 385 -17.69 5.07 26.19
C VAL A 385 -18.66 6.23 26.38
N LEU A 386 -19.29 6.72 25.32
CA LEU A 386 -20.21 7.87 25.34
C LEU A 386 -21.46 7.59 26.18
N VAL A 387 -21.97 6.37 26.15
CA VAL A 387 -23.10 5.93 26.98
C VAL A 387 -22.74 6.00 28.48
N LYS A 388 -21.49 5.68 28.86
CA LYS A 388 -21.05 5.76 30.26
C LYS A 388 -20.50 7.13 30.66
N ALA A 389 -20.19 7.98 29.69
CA ALA A 389 -19.58 9.28 29.93
C ALA A 389 -20.52 10.24 30.67
N GLN A 390 -19.94 11.10 31.52
CA GLN A 390 -20.68 12.15 32.20
C GLN A 390 -21.21 13.21 31.21
N ASN A 391 -22.22 13.95 31.63
CA ASN A 391 -22.87 14.97 30.79
C ASN A 391 -21.89 16.03 30.25
N HIS A 392 -20.85 16.40 31.01
CA HIS A 392 -19.86 17.37 30.55
C HIS A 392 -18.96 16.78 29.43
N SER A 393 -18.53 15.52 29.54
CA SER A 393 -17.73 14.84 28.52
C SER A 393 -18.51 14.69 27.20
N ARG A 394 -19.81 14.36 27.29
CA ARG A 394 -20.70 14.31 26.11
C ARG A 394 -20.85 15.68 25.43
N LYS A 395 -20.91 16.76 26.21
CA LYS A 395 -20.93 18.14 25.68
C LYS A 395 -19.61 18.47 24.99
N ASN A 396 -18.47 18.18 25.61
CA ASN A 396 -17.15 18.43 25.04
C ASN A 396 -16.93 17.67 23.73
N PHE A 397 -17.41 16.42 23.67
CA PHE A 397 -17.41 15.63 22.44
C PHE A 397 -18.22 16.29 21.32
N ALA A 398 -19.46 16.68 21.61
CA ALA A 398 -20.31 17.36 20.64
C ALA A 398 -19.66 18.66 20.14
N ILE A 399 -19.06 19.44 21.05
CA ILE A 399 -18.33 20.67 20.71
C ILE A 399 -17.14 20.37 19.79
N ALA A 400 -16.31 19.38 20.11
CA ALA A 400 -15.14 19.01 19.30
C ALA A 400 -15.52 18.57 17.89
N LEU A 401 -16.55 17.72 17.77
CA LEU A 401 -17.01 17.22 16.48
C LEU A 401 -17.56 18.33 15.59
N LEU A 402 -18.40 19.21 16.16
CA LEU A 402 -18.94 20.34 15.42
C LEU A 402 -17.84 21.32 15.02
N ALA A 403 -16.90 21.61 15.92
CA ALA A 403 -15.76 22.47 15.63
C ALA A 403 -14.87 21.88 14.53
N HIS A 404 -14.69 20.55 14.51
CA HIS A 404 -14.00 19.85 13.44
C HIS A 404 -14.74 19.96 12.10
N GLY A 405 -16.06 19.74 12.08
CA GLY A 405 -16.87 19.87 10.86
C GLY A 405 -16.85 21.28 10.27
N GLU A 406 -16.84 22.30 11.11
CA GLU A 406 -16.67 23.71 10.71
C GLU A 406 -15.30 23.97 10.04
N LEU A 407 -14.25 23.31 10.51
CA LEU A 407 -12.89 23.49 9.95
C LEU A 407 -12.73 22.82 8.57
N GLU A 408 -13.50 21.78 8.29
CA GLU A 408 -13.41 20.98 7.07
C GLU A 408 -14.55 21.25 6.06
N GLY A 409 -15.54 22.08 6.42
CA GLY A 409 -16.66 22.44 5.54
C GLY A 409 -17.68 21.33 5.29
N SER A 410 -17.71 20.29 6.12
CA SER A 410 -18.50 19.05 5.96
C SER A 410 -19.52 18.83 7.09
N MET A 411 -19.95 19.92 7.72
CA MET A 411 -20.74 19.92 8.95
C MET A 411 -22.09 19.17 8.85
N PRO A 412 -22.90 19.33 7.78
CA PRO A 412 -24.20 18.66 7.68
C PRO A 412 -24.08 17.12 7.56
N GLU A 413 -23.11 16.63 6.80
CA GLU A 413 -22.88 15.20 6.55
C GLU A 413 -22.33 14.50 7.79
N ALA A 414 -21.39 15.14 8.49
CA ALA A 414 -20.83 14.63 9.75
C ALA A 414 -21.93 14.52 10.83
N ILE A 415 -22.74 15.57 11.01
CA ILE A 415 -23.86 15.57 11.97
C ILE A 415 -24.89 14.50 11.62
N LYS A 416 -25.28 14.39 10.34
CA LYS A 416 -26.28 13.42 9.88
C LYS A 416 -25.81 11.98 10.10
N ALA A 417 -24.57 11.66 9.80
CA ALA A 417 -24.05 10.32 10.01
C ALA A 417 -23.82 9.98 11.48
N MET A 418 -23.45 10.96 12.30
CA MET A 418 -23.39 10.78 13.75
C MET A 418 -24.78 10.49 14.32
N GLN A 419 -25.81 11.21 13.87
CA GLN A 419 -27.19 10.97 14.29
C GLN A 419 -27.69 9.58 13.88
N VAL A 420 -27.32 9.09 12.70
CA VAL A 420 -27.71 7.77 12.19
C VAL A 420 -26.96 6.64 12.90
N ASN A 421 -25.65 6.76 13.11
CA ASN A 421 -24.81 5.65 13.56
C ASN A 421 -24.59 5.57 15.08
N LEU A 422 -24.64 6.70 15.80
CA LEU A 422 -24.48 6.65 17.26
C LEU A 422 -25.73 6.10 17.95
N GLY A 423 -26.92 6.23 17.34
CA GLY A 423 -28.18 5.78 17.94
C GLY A 423 -28.46 6.36 19.34
N THR A 424 -27.66 7.34 19.79
CA THR A 424 -27.71 7.84 21.15
C THR A 424 -28.70 9.00 21.22
N GLU A 425 -29.92 8.70 21.65
CA GLU A 425 -30.93 9.71 22.05
C GLU A 425 -30.34 10.81 22.95
N HIS A 426 -29.25 10.51 23.67
CA HIS A 426 -28.54 11.44 24.55
C HIS A 426 -27.68 12.50 23.85
N LEU A 427 -27.18 12.27 22.63
CA LEU A 427 -26.35 13.27 21.92
C LEU A 427 -27.18 14.16 21.01
N LYS A 428 -28.30 13.66 20.49
CA LYS A 428 -29.24 14.41 19.64
C LYS A 428 -29.61 15.79 20.21
N PRO A 429 -30.03 15.94 21.48
CA PRO A 429 -30.35 17.27 22.02
C PRO A 429 -29.13 18.17 22.19
N LEU A 430 -27.93 17.60 22.37
CA LEU A 430 -26.69 18.37 22.48
C LEU A 430 -26.24 18.91 21.12
N VAL A 431 -26.26 18.07 20.08
CA VAL A 431 -25.88 18.50 18.72
C VAL A 431 -26.89 19.44 18.09
N SER A 432 -28.14 19.47 18.55
CA SER A 432 -29.13 20.47 18.14
C SER A 432 -29.14 21.74 19.01
N SER A 433 -28.27 21.83 20.03
CA SER A 433 -28.24 22.97 20.93
C SER A 433 -27.50 24.15 20.30
N SER A 434 -28.19 25.28 20.12
CA SER A 434 -27.60 26.54 19.63
C SER A 434 -26.41 27.00 20.48
N LYS A 435 -26.43 26.74 21.80
CA LYS A 435 -25.31 27.02 22.70
C LYS A 435 -24.07 26.20 22.35
N ILE A 436 -24.25 24.91 22.07
CA ILE A 436 -23.16 23.99 21.70
C ILE A 436 -22.59 24.38 20.33
N HIS A 437 -23.43 24.70 19.35
CA HIS A 437 -22.99 25.23 18.05
C HIS A 437 -22.16 26.51 18.19
N ARG A 438 -22.63 27.47 19.00
CA ARG A 438 -21.87 28.70 19.26
C ARG A 438 -20.51 28.42 19.87
N THR A 439 -20.45 27.54 20.88
CA THR A 439 -19.19 27.16 21.50
C THR A 439 -18.26 26.45 20.50
N ALA A 440 -18.78 25.56 19.66
CA ALA A 440 -18.02 24.89 18.62
C ALA A 440 -17.42 25.86 17.59
N ALA A 441 -18.20 26.85 17.12
CA ALA A 441 -17.71 27.88 16.21
C ALA A 441 -16.58 28.71 16.83
N LEU A 442 -16.68 29.06 18.12
CA LEU A 442 -15.62 29.76 18.86
C LEU A 442 -14.36 28.90 19.00
N VAL A 443 -14.50 27.61 19.28
CA VAL A 443 -13.36 26.66 19.32
C VAL A 443 -12.70 26.57 17.93
N ALA A 444 -13.49 26.46 16.87
CA ALA A 444 -12.98 26.44 15.49
C ALA A 444 -12.23 27.75 15.14
N GLU A 445 -12.74 28.90 15.56
CA GLU A 445 -12.09 30.20 15.39
C GLU A 445 -10.77 30.29 16.17
N ALA A 446 -10.74 29.84 17.43
CA ALA A 446 -9.52 29.76 18.22
C ALA A 446 -8.45 28.89 17.53
N ILE A 447 -8.86 27.78 16.91
CA ILE A 447 -7.96 26.93 16.13
C ILE A 447 -7.48 27.63 14.86
N ARG A 448 -8.37 28.29 14.08
CA ARG A 448 -8.01 29.02 12.84
C ARG A 448 -7.06 30.18 13.09
N SER A 449 -7.33 30.96 14.14
CA SER A 449 -6.52 32.12 14.54
C SER A 449 -5.28 31.75 15.36
N ASN A 450 -5.14 30.48 15.76
CA ASN A 450 -4.12 29.99 16.68
C ASN A 450 -4.02 30.79 17.99
N LYS A 451 -5.18 31.18 18.54
CA LYS A 451 -5.30 31.92 19.81
C LYS A 451 -5.91 31.05 20.91
N PRO A 452 -5.65 31.35 22.19
CA PRO A 452 -6.36 30.71 23.30
C PRO A 452 -7.87 30.92 23.19
N PHE A 453 -8.68 29.91 23.57
CA PHE A 453 -10.14 30.01 23.47
C PHE A 453 -10.68 31.21 24.25
N VAL A 454 -10.13 31.47 25.44
CA VAL A 454 -10.54 32.58 26.31
C VAL A 454 -10.42 33.93 25.61
N GLU A 455 -9.36 34.14 24.84
CA GLU A 455 -9.14 35.39 24.10
C GLU A 455 -10.20 35.57 23.00
N VAL A 456 -10.47 34.50 22.23
CA VAL A 456 -11.47 34.52 21.16
C VAL A 456 -12.89 34.70 21.71
N ALA A 457 -13.20 34.04 22.83
CA ALA A 457 -14.50 34.16 23.48
C ALA A 457 -14.76 35.57 24.04
N GLN A 458 -13.73 36.24 24.56
CA GLN A 458 -13.82 37.62 25.07
C GLN A 458 -13.85 38.67 23.95
N ALA A 459 -13.17 38.43 22.84
CA ALA A 459 -13.13 39.34 21.70
C ALA A 459 -14.46 39.42 20.94
N GLN A 460 -15.36 38.45 21.13
CA GLN A 460 -16.66 38.48 20.49
C GLN A 460 -17.65 39.38 21.23
N PRO A 461 -18.15 40.46 20.59
CA PRO A 461 -19.14 41.32 21.21
C PRO A 461 -20.39 40.51 21.53
N SER A 462 -20.81 40.59 22.79
CA SER A 462 -21.93 39.82 23.37
C SER A 462 -23.27 39.96 22.63
N GLY A 463 -23.39 40.87 21.65
CA GLY A 463 -24.62 41.15 20.90
C GLY A 463 -24.58 40.98 19.37
N LYS A 464 -23.47 40.58 18.73
CA LYS A 464 -23.42 40.45 17.26
C LYS A 464 -22.55 39.29 16.78
N LEU A 465 -23.00 38.07 17.07
CA LEU A 465 -22.84 36.99 16.10
C LEU A 465 -24.15 36.91 15.33
N VAL A 466 -24.07 36.90 14.00
CA VAL A 466 -25.22 36.58 13.16
C VAL A 466 -25.74 35.22 13.65
N PRO A 467 -27.00 35.12 14.11
CA PRO A 467 -27.59 33.84 14.43
C PRO A 467 -27.40 32.94 13.21
N PHE A 468 -27.00 31.68 13.41
CA PHE A 468 -27.31 30.67 12.41
C PHE A 468 -28.80 30.83 12.12
N SER A 469 -29.11 31.24 10.90
CA SER A 469 -30.46 31.59 10.51
C SER A 469 -31.32 30.33 10.65
N ASP A 470 -32.23 30.32 11.62
CA ASP A 470 -33.33 29.35 11.73
C ASP A 470 -34.32 29.45 10.56
N LYS A 471 -34.08 30.33 9.57
CA LYS A 471 -34.60 30.08 8.24
C LYS A 471 -33.83 28.88 7.68
N LEU A 472 -34.40 27.69 7.87
CA LEU A 472 -34.42 26.68 6.82
C LEU A 472 -34.46 27.43 5.49
N ASP A 473 -33.50 27.14 4.61
CA ASP A 473 -33.57 27.59 3.23
C ASP A 473 -35.03 27.44 2.76
N PRO A 474 -35.60 28.44 2.07
CA PRO A 474 -36.93 28.30 1.49
C PRO A 474 -36.99 26.93 0.83
N PRO A 475 -38.07 26.13 1.06
CA PRO A 475 -38.10 24.72 0.71
C PRO A 475 -37.51 24.56 -0.67
N VAL A 476 -36.34 23.89 -0.73
CA VAL A 476 -35.54 23.74 -1.96
C VAL A 476 -36.53 23.50 -3.08
N GLN A 477 -36.64 24.48 -3.99
CA GLN A 477 -37.64 24.42 -5.04
C GLN A 477 -37.42 23.10 -5.74
N ARG A 478 -38.38 22.18 -5.59
CA ARG A 478 -38.23 20.80 -6.05
C ARG A 478 -37.90 20.90 -7.53
N ASP A 479 -36.73 20.37 -7.89
CA ASP A 479 -36.26 20.36 -9.26
C ASP A 479 -37.37 19.79 -10.15
N SER A 480 -37.75 20.53 -11.19
CA SER A 480 -38.92 20.20 -12.01
C SER A 480 -38.79 18.85 -12.71
N GLU A 481 -37.57 18.33 -12.84
CA GLU A 481 -37.27 17.04 -13.46
C GLU A 481 -37.00 15.93 -12.43
N GLN A 482 -37.07 16.21 -11.12
CA GLN A 482 -36.90 15.19 -10.08
C GLN A 482 -38.10 14.24 -10.04
N GLN A 483 -37.82 12.93 -10.02
CA GLN A 483 -38.84 11.88 -10.02
C GLN A 483 -38.66 10.93 -8.82
N ALA A 484 -39.74 10.23 -8.45
CA ALA A 484 -39.69 9.30 -7.33
C ALA A 484 -38.89 8.01 -7.62
N LYS A 485 -38.69 7.67 -8.89
CA LYS A 485 -38.08 6.40 -9.34
C LYS A 485 -37.06 6.65 -10.45
N THR A 486 -35.96 5.90 -10.42
CA THR A 486 -34.99 5.81 -11.52
C THR A 486 -35.67 5.32 -12.80
N GLY A 487 -35.43 6.00 -13.92
CA GLY A 487 -36.12 5.72 -15.17
C GLY A 487 -36.02 6.85 -16.19
N TYR A 488 -36.68 6.68 -17.34
CA TYR A 488 -36.86 7.76 -18.30
C TYR A 488 -37.61 8.96 -17.68
N LEU A 489 -37.27 10.18 -18.10
CA LEU A 489 -37.98 11.38 -17.65
C LEU A 489 -39.41 11.41 -18.22
N VAL A 490 -40.40 11.52 -17.35
CA VAL A 490 -41.82 11.61 -17.72
C VAL A 490 -42.05 12.83 -18.60
N GLY A 491 -42.83 12.65 -19.68
CA GLY A 491 -43.17 13.73 -20.63
C GLY A 491 -42.10 14.02 -21.69
N THR A 492 -40.93 13.37 -21.62
CA THR A 492 -39.89 13.54 -22.65
C THR A 492 -40.03 12.52 -23.78
N LYS A 493 -39.68 12.92 -25.01
CA LYS A 493 -39.66 12.01 -26.16
C LYS A 493 -38.37 11.19 -26.15
N ASN A 494 -38.51 9.87 -26.29
CA ASN A 494 -37.38 8.94 -26.45
C ASN A 494 -37.13 8.68 -27.94
N ALA A 495 -36.09 9.29 -28.53
CA ALA A 495 -35.66 9.15 -29.92
C ALA A 495 -34.39 8.29 -30.07
N ALA A 496 -34.03 7.87 -31.30
CA ALA A 496 -32.94 6.90 -31.54
C ALA A 496 -33.25 5.48 -30.99
N SER A 497 -34.51 5.04 -31.16
CA SER A 497 -34.98 3.67 -30.86
C SER A 497 -34.83 2.73 -32.06
N GLY A 498 -34.68 1.44 -31.78
CA GLY A 498 -34.70 0.37 -32.80
C GLY A 498 -33.36 -0.32 -33.04
N GLY A 499 -32.30 0.10 -32.34
CA GLY A 499 -31.05 -0.64 -32.29
C GLY A 499 -31.05 -1.73 -31.22
N LEU A 500 -29.91 -2.40 -31.07
CA LEU A 500 -29.61 -3.41 -30.06
C LEU A 500 -28.65 -2.90 -28.98
N SER A 501 -28.00 -1.75 -29.19
CA SER A 501 -27.03 -1.21 -28.24
C SER A 501 -27.67 -0.75 -26.93
N THR A 502 -26.89 -0.81 -25.84
CA THR A 502 -27.31 -0.34 -24.51
C THR A 502 -26.32 0.66 -23.92
N PHE A 503 -26.85 1.56 -23.09
CA PHE A 503 -26.06 2.55 -22.35
C PHE A 503 -26.51 2.57 -20.89
N THR A 504 -25.59 2.26 -19.99
CA THR A 504 -25.82 2.21 -18.55
C THR A 504 -25.16 3.39 -17.87
N VAL A 505 -25.91 4.05 -17.00
CA VAL A 505 -25.37 5.04 -16.07
C VAL A 505 -25.41 4.47 -14.67
N ASP A 506 -24.26 4.52 -14.02
CA ASP A 506 -24.03 4.04 -12.68
C ASP A 506 -23.85 5.23 -11.73
N ASN A 507 -24.87 5.48 -10.91
CA ASN A 507 -24.86 6.51 -9.87
C ASN A 507 -24.72 5.88 -8.47
N ALA A 508 -24.18 4.66 -8.37
CA ALA A 508 -24.04 3.95 -7.09
C ALA A 508 -23.15 4.72 -6.09
N SER A 509 -22.14 5.42 -6.61
CA SER A 509 -21.19 6.20 -5.82
C SER A 509 -21.29 7.72 -6.04
N GLY A 510 -22.33 8.20 -6.73
CA GLY A 510 -22.55 9.65 -6.88
C GLY A 510 -22.96 10.27 -5.55
N GLU A 511 -22.98 11.60 -5.45
CA GLU A 511 -23.35 12.27 -4.17
C GLU A 511 -24.85 12.60 -4.08
N ARG A 512 -25.54 12.63 -5.22
CA ARG A 512 -26.94 13.08 -5.37
C ARG A 512 -27.64 12.38 -6.53
N ASP A 513 -28.95 12.53 -6.59
CA ASP A 513 -29.75 12.15 -7.76
C ASP A 513 -29.28 12.94 -9.01
N ALA A 514 -29.33 12.31 -10.18
CA ALA A 514 -28.82 12.89 -11.42
C ALA A 514 -29.85 12.89 -12.55
N ILE A 515 -29.84 13.96 -13.34
CA ILE A 515 -30.52 14.05 -14.64
C ILE A 515 -29.46 13.83 -15.72
N VAL A 516 -29.70 12.85 -16.58
CA VAL A 516 -28.76 12.49 -17.66
C VAL A 516 -29.45 12.54 -19.01
N ARG A 517 -28.75 13.10 -19.99
CA ARG A 517 -29.21 13.28 -21.36
C ARG A 517 -28.18 12.77 -22.35
N LEU A 518 -28.65 12.04 -23.37
CA LEU A 518 -27.83 11.53 -24.47
C LEU A 518 -28.16 12.29 -25.76
N TYR A 519 -27.19 12.91 -26.42
CA TYR A 519 -27.35 13.67 -27.66
C TYR A 519 -26.73 12.92 -28.82
N LEU A 520 -27.55 12.53 -29.79
CA LEU A 520 -27.07 11.89 -31.01
C LEU A 520 -26.29 12.93 -31.84
N SER A 521 -25.03 12.61 -32.13
CA SER A 521 -24.05 13.49 -32.76
C SER A 521 -23.87 14.83 -32.03
N GLY A 522 -24.11 14.87 -30.72
CA GLY A 522 -24.03 16.10 -29.91
C GLY A 522 -25.11 17.14 -30.21
N LYS A 523 -26.14 16.81 -30.99
CA LYS A 523 -27.18 17.75 -31.44
C LYS A 523 -28.42 17.70 -30.54
N LYS A 524 -29.04 18.86 -30.31
CA LYS A 524 -30.36 18.99 -29.67
C LYS A 524 -31.48 18.62 -30.67
N PRO A 525 -32.63 18.10 -30.20
CA PRO A 525 -32.92 17.73 -28.81
C PRO A 525 -32.20 16.43 -28.40
N ALA A 526 -32.09 16.19 -27.08
CA ALA A 526 -31.55 14.93 -26.57
C ALA A 526 -32.35 13.72 -27.09
N ALA A 527 -31.65 12.68 -27.50
CA ALA A 527 -32.21 11.41 -27.95
C ALA A 527 -32.83 10.61 -26.80
N ARG A 528 -32.19 10.62 -25.61
CA ARG A 528 -32.73 10.01 -24.38
C ARG A 528 -32.56 10.95 -23.20
N ASN A 529 -33.54 10.94 -22.30
CA ASN A 529 -33.52 11.69 -21.05
C ASN A 529 -33.93 10.75 -19.92
N PHE A 530 -33.13 10.66 -18.86
CA PHE A 530 -33.45 9.78 -17.74
C PHE A 530 -32.94 10.34 -16.41
N TYR A 531 -33.68 9.98 -15.36
CA TYR A 531 -33.42 10.28 -13.95
C TYR A 531 -32.76 9.05 -13.31
N VAL A 532 -31.65 9.24 -12.61
CA VAL A 532 -30.93 8.18 -11.90
C VAL A 532 -30.75 8.58 -10.44
N LYS A 533 -31.43 7.87 -9.54
CA LYS A 533 -31.36 8.11 -8.11
C LYS A 533 -29.96 7.79 -7.57
N PHE A 534 -29.53 8.49 -6.53
CA PHE A 534 -28.33 8.15 -5.77
C PHE A 534 -28.39 6.68 -5.31
N GLY A 535 -27.28 5.95 -5.49
CA GLY A 535 -27.17 4.54 -5.13
C GLY A 535 -27.70 3.57 -6.18
N GLU A 536 -28.27 4.07 -7.28
CA GLU A 536 -28.92 3.25 -8.30
C GLU A 536 -28.21 3.32 -9.67
N LYS A 537 -28.61 2.42 -10.57
CA LYS A 537 -28.15 2.37 -11.96
C LYS A 537 -29.34 2.37 -12.92
N PHE A 538 -29.16 2.93 -14.11
CA PHE A 538 -30.16 2.90 -15.16
C PHE A 538 -29.56 2.49 -16.51
N THR A 539 -30.21 1.56 -17.20
CA THR A 539 -29.80 1.10 -18.54
C THR A 539 -30.81 1.53 -19.59
N ALA A 540 -30.43 2.47 -20.45
CA ALA A 540 -31.16 2.78 -21.67
C ALA A 540 -30.94 1.67 -22.71
N LYS A 541 -32.03 1.06 -23.16
CA LYS A 541 -32.00 -0.04 -24.14
C LYS A 541 -32.40 0.44 -25.53
N SER A 542 -32.10 -0.40 -26.52
CA SER A 542 -32.52 -0.26 -27.91
C SER A 542 -32.06 1.03 -28.57
N LEU A 543 -30.81 1.43 -28.33
CA LEU A 543 -30.20 2.61 -28.93
C LEU A 543 -29.72 2.29 -30.34
N THR A 544 -30.10 3.11 -31.32
CA THR A 544 -29.59 2.98 -32.69
C THR A 544 -28.09 3.28 -32.74
N PRO A 545 -27.34 2.64 -33.66
CA PRO A 545 -25.93 2.96 -33.88
C PRO A 545 -25.71 4.46 -34.15
N GLY A 546 -24.60 5.00 -33.65
CA GLY A 546 -24.27 6.40 -33.79
C GLY A 546 -23.31 6.89 -32.71
N THR A 547 -22.84 8.13 -32.88
CA THR A 547 -21.99 8.81 -31.90
C THR A 547 -22.87 9.58 -30.92
N TYR A 548 -22.69 9.40 -29.62
CA TYR A 548 -23.48 10.07 -28.58
C TYR A 548 -22.60 10.93 -27.68
N ALA A 549 -23.07 12.12 -27.33
CA ALA A 549 -22.51 12.90 -26.23
C ALA A 549 -23.42 12.72 -25.00
N MET A 550 -22.83 12.44 -23.84
CA MET A 550 -23.56 12.40 -22.58
C MET A 550 -23.40 13.74 -21.86
N ARG A 551 -24.53 14.31 -21.43
CA ARG A 551 -24.55 15.45 -20.51
C ARG A 551 -25.31 15.07 -19.25
N TYR A 552 -24.91 15.59 -18.11
CA TYR A 552 -25.62 15.38 -16.86
C TYR A 552 -25.54 16.59 -15.94
N ARG A 553 -26.47 16.65 -14.99
CA ARG A 553 -26.42 17.54 -13.83
C ARG A 553 -26.95 16.81 -12.62
N PHE A 554 -26.50 17.19 -11.44
CA PHE A 554 -27.09 16.71 -10.19
C PHE A 554 -28.35 17.52 -9.88
N VAL A 555 -29.35 16.86 -9.30
CA VAL A 555 -30.60 17.49 -8.86
C VAL A 555 -30.28 18.58 -7.83
N GLY A 556 -30.84 19.77 -8.04
CA GLY A 556 -30.58 20.95 -7.20
C GLY A 556 -29.21 21.59 -7.41
N SER A 557 -28.49 21.25 -8.49
CA SER A 557 -27.27 21.94 -8.91
C SER A 557 -27.51 22.72 -10.19
N ASP A 558 -26.97 23.94 -10.25
CA ASP A 558 -26.92 24.75 -11.48
C ASP A 558 -25.80 24.30 -12.42
N ASP A 559 -24.89 23.44 -11.94
CA ASP A 559 -23.75 22.97 -12.70
C ASP A 559 -24.14 21.81 -13.62
N THR A 560 -23.83 21.97 -14.90
CA THR A 560 -24.04 20.95 -15.91
C THR A 560 -22.72 20.53 -16.54
N PHE A 561 -22.60 19.25 -16.88
CA PHE A 561 -21.35 18.62 -17.31
C PHE A 561 -21.58 17.83 -18.59
N GLU A 562 -20.59 17.84 -19.48
CA GLU A 562 -20.51 17.00 -20.67
C GLU A 562 -19.33 16.04 -20.55
N ALA A 563 -19.52 14.79 -20.98
CA ALA A 563 -18.42 13.83 -21.16
C ALA A 563 -17.42 14.37 -22.20
N ASP A 564 -16.13 14.39 -21.87
CA ASP A 564 -15.11 14.97 -22.77
C ASP A 564 -14.98 14.22 -24.10
N LYS A 565 -15.26 12.93 -24.08
CA LYS A 565 -15.22 12.07 -25.27
C LYS A 565 -16.63 11.56 -25.60
N PRO A 566 -17.10 11.73 -26.84
CA PRO A 566 -18.34 11.10 -27.27
C PRO A 566 -18.16 9.58 -27.38
N PHE A 567 -19.26 8.85 -27.23
CA PHE A 567 -19.31 7.39 -27.27
C PHE A 567 -19.82 6.92 -28.62
N LEU A 568 -19.13 5.99 -29.26
CA LEU A 568 -19.62 5.34 -30.49
C LEU A 568 -20.39 4.07 -30.12
N LEU A 569 -21.68 4.04 -30.44
CA LEU A 569 -22.49 2.83 -30.42
C LEU A 569 -22.50 2.22 -31.81
N SER A 570 -22.08 0.97 -31.94
CA SER A 570 -22.00 0.26 -33.21
C SER A 570 -22.84 -1.02 -33.18
N GLU A 571 -23.30 -1.41 -34.35
CA GLU A 571 -23.93 -2.70 -34.60
C GLU A 571 -23.31 -3.30 -35.85
N THR A 572 -22.84 -4.54 -35.75
CA THR A 572 -22.18 -5.24 -36.86
C THR A 572 -22.77 -6.63 -37.00
N ALA A 573 -23.24 -6.95 -38.20
CA ALA A 573 -23.65 -8.32 -38.52
C ALA A 573 -22.41 -9.22 -38.53
N THR A 574 -22.54 -10.39 -37.91
CA THR A 574 -21.54 -11.45 -37.81
C THR A 574 -22.19 -12.75 -38.29
N GLU A 575 -21.40 -13.76 -38.65
CA GLU A 575 -21.92 -15.05 -39.12
C GLU A 575 -22.88 -15.70 -38.11
N SER A 576 -22.67 -15.49 -36.80
CA SER A 576 -23.46 -16.07 -35.72
C SER A 576 -24.53 -15.12 -35.13
N GLY A 577 -24.76 -13.94 -35.72
CA GLY A 577 -25.74 -12.96 -35.19
C GLY A 577 -25.30 -11.51 -35.34
N ARG A 578 -25.76 -10.61 -34.46
CA ARG A 578 -25.38 -9.19 -34.49
C ARG A 578 -24.59 -8.84 -33.22
N ARG A 579 -23.38 -8.31 -33.38
CA ARG A 579 -22.59 -7.72 -32.29
C ARG A 579 -23.00 -6.27 -32.09
N PHE A 580 -23.21 -5.84 -30.85
CA PHE A 580 -23.65 -4.49 -30.51
C PHE A 580 -22.91 -3.93 -29.29
N SER A 581 -22.93 -2.61 -29.11
CA SER A 581 -22.26 -1.92 -28.01
C SER A 581 -23.04 -2.00 -26.69
N ASN A 582 -22.35 -2.27 -25.59
CA ASN A 582 -22.84 -2.10 -24.22
C ASN A 582 -21.89 -1.16 -23.47
N VAL A 583 -22.32 0.08 -23.25
CA VAL A 583 -21.49 1.12 -22.60
C VAL A 583 -21.96 1.32 -21.17
N THR A 584 -21.03 1.45 -20.21
CA THR A 584 -21.33 1.81 -18.82
C THR A 584 -20.51 3.01 -18.40
N VAL A 585 -21.16 4.02 -17.82
CA VAL A 585 -20.54 5.27 -17.35
C VAL A 585 -20.87 5.49 -15.88
N THR A 586 -19.87 5.81 -15.07
CA THR A 586 -20.01 6.12 -13.64
C THR A 586 -20.05 7.63 -13.39
N LEU A 587 -20.95 8.09 -12.51
CA LEU A 587 -21.16 9.53 -12.19
C LEU A 587 -20.47 9.98 -10.89
N TYR A 588 -19.15 9.77 -10.74
CA TYR A 588 -18.42 10.31 -9.58
C TYR A 588 -17.06 10.91 -9.96
N LYS A 589 -16.68 12.00 -9.27
CA LYS A 589 -15.43 12.74 -9.49
C LYS A 589 -14.28 12.08 -8.72
N VAL A 590 -13.60 11.11 -9.32
CA VAL A 590 -12.33 10.59 -8.78
C VAL A 590 -11.26 10.68 -9.87
N ARG A 591 -10.00 10.82 -9.44
CA ARG A 591 -8.78 10.85 -10.25
C ARG A 591 -8.64 9.65 -11.22
N ASP A 592 -9.47 8.61 -11.06
CA ASP A 592 -9.54 7.37 -11.86
C ASP A 592 -10.97 7.00 -12.31
N GLY A 593 -11.89 7.96 -12.40
CA GLY A 593 -13.19 7.71 -13.04
C GLY A 593 -13.01 7.34 -14.52
N ASN A 594 -13.79 6.39 -15.04
CA ASN A 594 -13.70 5.93 -16.44
C ASN A 594 -14.06 7.00 -17.49
N MET A 595 -14.43 8.21 -17.06
CA MET A 595 -14.85 9.31 -17.91
C MET A 595 -14.43 10.65 -17.31
N THR A 596 -13.74 11.47 -18.09
CA THR A 596 -13.47 12.87 -17.77
C THR A 596 -14.60 13.77 -18.30
N THR A 597 -14.87 14.88 -17.62
CA THR A 597 -15.99 15.76 -17.94
C THR A 597 -15.59 17.22 -17.90
N LYS A 598 -16.18 18.02 -18.80
CA LYS A 598 -16.08 19.48 -18.81
C LYS A 598 -17.40 20.10 -18.39
N LYS A 599 -17.33 21.22 -17.67
CA LYS A 599 -18.52 22.03 -17.35
C LYS A 599 -19.03 22.68 -18.63
N ILE A 600 -20.35 22.71 -18.82
CA ILE A 600 -21.02 23.39 -19.94
C ILE A 600 -22.05 24.38 -19.41
N PRO A 601 -22.47 25.37 -20.22
CA PRO A 601 -23.56 26.26 -19.86
C PRO A 601 -24.89 25.51 -19.72
N SER A 602 -25.75 25.94 -18.79
CA SER A 602 -27.02 25.25 -18.51
C SER A 602 -27.99 25.32 -19.69
N GLU A 603 -27.87 26.31 -20.56
CA GLU A 603 -28.61 26.38 -21.82
C GLU A 603 -28.19 25.29 -22.82
N ASP A 604 -26.99 24.73 -22.68
CA ASP A 604 -26.50 23.60 -23.48
C ASP A 604 -26.93 22.25 -22.93
N PHE A 605 -27.37 22.19 -21.69
CA PHE A 605 -28.08 21.05 -21.13
C PHE A 605 -29.52 21.03 -21.65
#